data_AF-A0A9W7FMW2-F1
#
_entry.id   AF-A0A9W7FMW2-F1
#
_cell.length_a   1.000
_cell.length_b   1.000
_cell.length_c   1.000
_cell.angle_alpha   90.00
_cell.angle_beta   90.00
_cell.angle_gamma   90.00
#
_symmetry.space_group_name_H-M   'P 1'
#
loop_
_entity.id
_entity.type
_entity.pdbx_description
1 polymer ?
#
loop_
_entity_poly.entity_id
_entity_poly.type
_entity_poly.pdbx_seq_one_letter_code
_entity_poly.pdbx_strand_id
1 'polypeptide(L)'
;MTVKRAESNNELQKTGSGCTRAWTEEEDAALLEGLDKYGPGFDRIKAEDGALLRHRTIKALETRCYQSKNNQLKEKYRELKAAIPTWTKQEDAALFRGFKKHGHDWVKIHETESVLSKRKPKSTSA
;
A
#
# COMPACT_ATOMS: atom_id res chain seq x y z
N MET A 1 39.02 -27.25 11.04
CA MET A 1 38.37 -27.28 9.71
C MET A 1 37.63 -25.96 9.54
N THR A 2 38.24 -25.03 8.81
CA THR A 2 37.81 -23.62 8.75
C THR A 2 36.80 -23.42 7.61
N VAL A 3 35.66 -22.86 8.00
CA VAL A 3 34.56 -22.19 7.25
C VAL A 3 34.82 -21.86 5.77
N LYS A 4 33.84 -22.17 4.92
CA LYS A 4 33.46 -21.32 3.78
C LYS A 4 31.94 -21.12 3.77
N ARG A 5 31.54 -20.00 4.34
CA ARG A 5 30.22 -19.39 4.27
C ARG A 5 29.93 -19.06 2.81
N ALA A 6 28.84 -19.58 2.25
CA ALA A 6 28.45 -19.33 0.87
C ALA A 6 28.23 -17.83 0.66
N GLU A 7 29.03 -17.25 -0.25
CA GLU A 7 28.96 -15.86 -0.66
C GLU A 7 27.67 -15.65 -1.47
N SER A 8 26.82 -14.73 -1.00
CA SER A 8 25.65 -14.27 -1.71
C SER A 8 26.10 -13.49 -2.95
N ASN A 9 26.07 -14.13 -4.12
CA ASN A 9 26.26 -13.49 -5.40
C ASN A 9 25.05 -12.60 -5.73
N ASN A 10 25.09 -11.34 -5.28
CA ASN A 10 24.22 -10.29 -5.79
C ASN A 10 24.96 -9.58 -6.92
N GLU A 11 24.91 -10.20 -8.10
CA GLU A 11 25.48 -9.68 -9.34
C GLU A 11 24.66 -8.46 -9.79
N LEU A 12 25.16 -7.27 -9.44
CA LEU A 12 24.63 -5.99 -9.89
C LEU A 12 24.89 -5.81 -11.38
N GLN A 13 23.98 -6.28 -12.23
CA GLN A 13 23.97 -5.94 -13.65
C GLN A 13 23.45 -4.51 -13.83
N LYS A 14 24.39 -3.58 -14.07
CA LYS A 14 24.12 -2.26 -14.66
C LYS A 14 23.95 -2.44 -16.16
N THR A 15 22.76 -2.20 -16.68
CA THR A 15 22.55 -1.86 -18.09
C THR A 15 21.81 -0.53 -18.17
N GLY A 16 22.35 0.38 -18.98
CA GLY A 16 21.77 1.67 -19.27
C GLY A 16 20.54 1.56 -20.18
N SER A 17 19.75 2.63 -20.17
CA SER A 17 18.52 2.87 -20.93
C SER A 17 17.24 2.31 -20.31
N GLY A 18 16.58 3.15 -19.50
CA GLY A 18 15.12 3.28 -19.40
C GLY A 18 14.23 2.07 -19.08
N CYS A 19 14.76 0.89 -18.77
CA CYS A 19 13.95 -0.29 -18.49
C CYS A 19 13.77 -0.49 -16.99
N THR A 20 12.55 -0.27 -16.51
CA THR A 20 12.11 -0.70 -15.17
C THR A 20 12.45 -2.17 -14.99
N ARG A 21 13.22 -2.50 -13.94
CA ARG A 21 13.55 -3.88 -13.52
C ARG A 21 12.32 -4.79 -13.70
N ALA A 22 12.47 -5.92 -14.41
CA ALA A 22 11.38 -6.88 -14.60
C ALA A 22 10.85 -7.39 -13.25
N TRP A 23 9.55 -7.67 -13.17
CA TRP A 23 8.93 -8.25 -11.98
C TRP A 23 9.21 -9.75 -11.93
N THR A 24 9.71 -10.22 -10.80
CA THR A 24 9.96 -11.63 -10.51
C THR A 24 8.72 -12.31 -9.90
N GLU A 25 8.63 -13.63 -10.00
CA GLU A 25 7.51 -14.39 -9.43
C GLU A 25 7.51 -14.30 -7.89
N GLU A 26 8.68 -14.22 -7.28
CA GLU A 26 8.85 -14.03 -5.83
C GLU A 26 8.35 -12.65 -5.38
N GLU A 27 8.59 -11.60 -6.19
CA GLU A 27 8.02 -10.27 -5.93
C GLU A 27 6.49 -10.28 -6.03
N ASP A 28 5.92 -10.98 -7.02
CA ASP A 28 4.47 -11.11 -7.18
C ASP A 28 3.84 -11.92 -6.03
N ALA A 29 4.49 -13.00 -5.59
CA ALA A 29 4.03 -13.81 -4.47
C ALA A 29 4.04 -13.03 -3.15
N ALA A 30 5.13 -12.30 -2.87
CA ALA A 30 5.21 -11.44 -1.69
C ALA A 30 4.16 -10.32 -1.71
N LEU A 31 3.89 -9.74 -2.89
CA LEU A 31 2.86 -8.73 -3.04
C LEU A 31 1.45 -9.31 -2.84
N LEU A 32 1.20 -10.53 -3.31
CA LEU A 32 -0.07 -11.23 -3.11
C LEU A 32 -0.30 -11.55 -1.63
N GLU A 33 0.71 -12.07 -0.93
CA GLU A 33 0.66 -12.34 0.51
C GLU A 33 0.42 -11.06 1.31
N GLY A 34 1.13 -9.98 0.99
CA GLY A 34 0.94 -8.69 1.63
C GLY A 34 -0.47 -8.12 1.41
N LEU A 35 -1.05 -8.30 0.21
CA LEU A 35 -2.43 -7.92 -0.07
C LEU A 35 -3.43 -8.75 0.75
N ASP A 36 -3.14 -10.01 1.01
CA ASP A 36 -4.00 -10.88 1.83
C ASP A 36 -3.97 -10.47 3.31
N LYS A 37 -2.79 -10.15 3.84
CA LYS A 37 -2.62 -9.73 5.25
C LYS A 37 -3.11 -8.32 5.53
N TYR A 38 -2.77 -7.37 4.67
CA TYR A 38 -2.94 -5.93 4.94
C TYR A 38 -3.93 -5.21 4.03
N GLY A 39 -4.46 -5.90 3.02
CA GLY A 39 -5.30 -5.28 1.99
C GLY A 39 -4.52 -4.35 1.06
N PRO A 40 -5.15 -3.34 0.43
CA PRO A 40 -4.51 -2.44 -0.55
C PRO A 40 -3.57 -1.40 0.09
N GLY A 41 -3.13 -1.62 1.33
CA GLY A 41 -2.21 -0.75 2.06
C GLY A 41 -0.75 -1.02 1.68
N PHE A 42 -0.33 -0.60 0.49
CA PHE A 42 1.02 -0.85 -0.03
C PHE A 42 2.15 -0.32 0.86
N ASP A 43 1.90 0.75 1.63
CA ASP A 43 2.86 1.26 2.61
C ASP A 43 3.19 0.22 3.70
N ARG A 44 2.17 -0.51 4.17
CA ARG A 44 2.33 -1.57 5.18
C ARG A 44 3.00 -2.81 4.59
N ILE A 45 2.59 -3.21 3.39
CA ILE A 45 3.22 -4.32 2.67
C ILE A 45 4.72 -4.06 2.49
N LYS A 46 5.08 -2.82 2.14
CA LYS A 46 6.49 -2.43 2.00
C LYS A 46 7.22 -2.34 3.33
N ALA A 47 6.55 -1.98 4.42
CA ALA A 47 7.18 -1.90 5.74
C ALA A 47 7.46 -3.30 6.33
N GLU A 48 6.53 -4.25 6.18
CA GLU A 48 6.59 -5.55 6.85
C GLU A 48 7.18 -6.66 5.95
N ASP A 49 6.60 -6.88 4.78
CA ASP A 49 7.03 -7.92 3.83
C ASP A 49 8.00 -7.36 2.75
N GLY A 50 8.52 -6.16 3.01
CA GLY A 50 9.31 -5.37 2.07
C GLY A 50 10.70 -5.90 1.75
N ALA A 51 11.15 -7.03 2.29
CA ALA A 51 12.49 -7.53 2.01
C ALA A 51 12.71 -7.69 0.49
N LEU A 52 11.75 -8.27 -0.23
CA LEU A 52 11.78 -8.42 -1.68
C LEU A 52 11.36 -7.14 -2.43
N LEU A 53 10.48 -6.34 -1.82
CA LEU A 53 9.86 -5.16 -2.43
C LEU A 53 10.56 -3.83 -2.09
N ARG A 54 11.65 -3.84 -1.29
CA ARG A 54 12.34 -2.63 -0.78
C ARG A 54 12.80 -1.68 -1.88
N HIS A 55 13.22 -2.27 -3.00
CA HIS A 55 13.73 -1.58 -4.19
C HIS A 55 12.63 -0.98 -5.05
N ARG A 56 11.36 -1.34 -4.81
CA ARG A 56 10.21 -0.84 -5.55
C ARG A 56 9.62 0.38 -4.86
N THR A 57 9.11 1.31 -5.65
CA THR A 57 8.29 2.41 -5.14
C THR A 57 6.88 1.90 -4.87
N ILE A 58 6.17 2.54 -3.95
CA ILE A 58 4.76 2.22 -3.63
C ILE A 58 3.90 2.25 -4.90
N LYS A 59 4.11 3.28 -5.72
CA LYS A 59 3.42 3.44 -7.01
C LYS A 59 3.73 2.32 -8.00
N ALA A 60 4.93 1.73 -7.95
CA ALA A 60 5.25 0.55 -8.74
C ALA A 60 4.47 -0.68 -8.27
N LEU A 61 4.29 -0.87 -6.95
CA LEU A 61 3.46 -1.95 -6.39
C LEU A 61 2.01 -1.82 -6.87
N GLU A 62 1.44 -0.63 -6.76
CA GLU A 62 0.07 -0.35 -7.20
C GLU A 62 -0.09 -0.57 -8.71
N THR A 63 0.86 -0.06 -9.50
CA THR A 63 0.86 -0.24 -10.96
C THR A 63 0.94 -1.71 -11.32
N ARG A 64 1.74 -2.49 -10.59
CA ARG A 64 1.81 -3.94 -10.78
C ARG A 64 0.48 -4.61 -10.49
N CYS A 65 -0.18 -4.31 -9.38
CA CYS A 65 -1.50 -4.87 -9.07
C CYS A 65 -2.54 -4.58 -10.17
N TYR A 66 -2.50 -3.39 -10.77
CA TYR A 66 -3.41 -3.01 -11.85
C TYR A 66 -3.05 -3.65 -13.21
N GLN A 67 -1.75 -3.74 -13.53
CA GLN A 67 -1.23 -4.14 -14.85
C GLN A 67 -0.67 -5.55 -14.90
N SER A 68 -0.68 -6.30 -13.79
CA SER A 68 -0.09 -7.63 -13.74
C SER A 68 -0.78 -8.56 -14.74
N LYS A 69 0.03 -9.37 -15.42
CA LYS A 69 -0.45 -10.50 -16.21
C LYS A 69 -0.91 -11.67 -15.33
N ASN A 70 -0.58 -11.62 -14.03
CA ASN A 70 -1.07 -12.57 -13.04
C ASN A 70 -2.54 -12.23 -12.69
N ASN A 71 -3.46 -13.07 -13.16
CA ASN A 71 -4.89 -12.90 -12.94
C ASN A 71 -5.27 -12.92 -11.45
N GLN A 72 -4.54 -13.66 -10.61
CA GLN A 72 -4.85 -13.75 -9.17
C GLN A 72 -4.58 -12.42 -8.47
N LEU A 73 -3.41 -11.83 -8.73
CA LEU A 73 -3.04 -10.52 -8.17
C LEU A 73 -4.02 -9.41 -8.63
N LYS A 74 -4.37 -9.45 -9.92
CA LYS A 74 -5.29 -8.49 -10.54
C LYS A 74 -6.69 -8.58 -9.95
N GLU A 75 -7.23 -9.78 -9.81
CA GLU A 75 -8.58 -9.99 -9.29
C GLU A 75 -8.64 -9.68 -7.79
N LYS A 76 -7.68 -10.15 -7.00
CA LYS A 76 -7.55 -9.82 -5.58
C LYS A 76 -7.51 -8.31 -5.36
N TYR A 77 -6.75 -7.58 -6.16
CA TYR A 77 -6.70 -6.12 -6.06
C TYR A 77 -8.03 -5.46 -6.41
N ARG A 78 -8.75 -5.97 -7.42
CA ARG A 78 -10.09 -5.45 -7.80
C ARG A 78 -11.11 -5.67 -6.70
N GLU A 79 -11.16 -6.86 -6.12
CA GLU A 79 -12.03 -7.20 -5.00
C GLU A 79 -11.77 -6.27 -3.81
N LEU A 80 -10.49 -6.14 -3.41
CA LEU A 80 -10.08 -5.27 -2.32
C LEU A 80 -10.42 -3.81 -2.58
N LYS A 81 -10.21 -3.33 -3.83
CA LYS A 81 -10.51 -1.95 -4.21
C LYS A 81 -12.02 -1.68 -4.25
N ALA A 82 -12.82 -2.65 -4.68
CA ALA A 82 -14.28 -2.55 -4.68
C ALA A 82 -14.86 -2.55 -3.25
N ALA A 83 -14.18 -3.21 -2.31
CA ALA A 83 -14.56 -3.21 -0.90
C ALA A 83 -14.25 -1.89 -0.17
N ILE A 84 -13.50 -0.96 -0.76
CA ILE A 84 -13.21 0.35 -0.16
C ILE A 84 -14.51 1.17 -0.15
N PRO A 85 -15.03 1.58 1.04
CA PRO A 85 -16.27 2.35 1.11
C PRO A 85 -16.14 3.68 0.37
N THR A 86 -17.05 3.95 -0.56
CA THR A 86 -17.16 5.26 -1.22
C THR A 86 -17.56 6.32 -0.20
N TRP A 87 -17.08 7.55 -0.38
CA TRP A 87 -17.53 8.68 0.43
C TRP A 87 -19.00 8.99 0.12
N THR A 88 -19.83 8.98 1.16
CA THR A 88 -21.23 9.38 1.06
C THR A 88 -21.34 10.90 1.15
N LYS A 89 -22.41 11.47 0.58
CA LYS A 89 -22.70 12.92 0.69
C LYS A 89 -22.83 13.37 2.14
N GLN A 90 -23.30 12.49 3.01
CA GLN A 90 -23.44 12.72 4.44
C GLN A 90 -22.09 12.82 5.14
N GLU A 91 -21.16 11.90 4.83
CA GLU A 91 -19.78 11.96 5.32
C GLU A 91 -19.07 13.22 4.82
N ASP A 92 -19.26 13.59 3.55
CA ASP A 92 -18.64 14.79 2.97
C ASP A 92 -19.15 16.08 3.64
N ALA A 93 -20.48 16.17 3.83
CA ALA A 93 -21.08 17.30 4.56
C ALA A 93 -20.62 17.35 6.03
N ALA A 94 -20.47 16.20 6.69
CA ALA A 94 -19.93 16.10 8.04
C ALA A 94 -18.48 16.58 8.12
N LEU A 95 -17.63 16.13 7.19
CA LEU A 95 -16.25 16.57 7.09
C LEU A 95 -16.15 18.09 6.91
N PHE A 96 -16.97 18.67 6.03
CA PHE A 96 -16.96 20.11 5.79
C PHE A 96 -17.41 20.92 7.02
N ARG A 97 -18.45 20.47 7.72
CA ARG A 97 -18.90 21.10 8.98
C ARG A 97 -17.83 21.00 10.07
N GLY A 98 -17.24 19.81 10.24
CA GLY A 98 -16.17 19.57 11.20
C GLY A 98 -14.95 20.43 10.92
N PHE A 99 -14.51 20.49 9.65
CA PHE A 99 -13.40 21.33 9.22
C PHE A 99 -13.66 22.82 9.50
N LYS A 100 -14.86 23.31 9.22
CA LYS A 100 -15.25 24.70 9.53
C LYS A 100 -15.17 25.03 11.03
N LYS A 101 -15.39 24.04 11.91
CA LYS A 101 -15.43 24.23 13.37
C LYS A 101 -14.09 23.96 14.06
N HIS A 102 -13.33 22.99 13.57
CA HIS A 102 -12.14 22.46 14.23
C HIS A 102 -10.87 22.58 13.37
N GLY A 103 -10.95 23.15 12.17
CA GLY A 103 -9.82 23.30 11.27
C GLY A 103 -9.24 21.94 10.87
N HIS A 104 -7.93 21.78 11.07
CA HIS A 104 -7.20 20.57 10.70
C HIS A 104 -7.12 19.53 11.83
N ASP A 105 -7.89 19.69 12.90
CA ASP A 105 -7.96 18.71 13.99
C ASP A 105 -8.78 17.48 13.59
N TRP A 106 -8.19 16.62 12.74
CA TRP A 106 -8.87 15.46 12.14
C TRP A 106 -9.38 14.46 13.19
N VAL A 107 -8.66 14.30 14.30
CA VAL A 107 -9.08 13.44 15.42
C VAL A 107 -10.37 13.98 16.03
N LYS A 108 -10.43 15.30 16.29
CA LYS A 108 -11.59 15.96 16.89
C LYS A 108 -12.79 15.97 15.94
N ILE A 109 -12.56 16.17 14.64
CA ILE A 109 -13.61 16.08 13.61
C ILE A 109 -14.20 14.67 13.58
N HIS A 110 -13.34 13.66 13.59
CA HIS A 110 -13.75 12.26 13.60
C HIS A 110 -14.51 11.85 14.87
N GLU A 111 -14.09 12.35 16.04
CA GLU A 111 -14.79 12.12 17.32
C GLU A 111 -16.15 12.81 17.37
N THR A 112 -16.27 14.00 16.79
CA THR A 112 -17.50 14.80 16.83
C THR A 112 -18.55 14.30 15.83
N GLU A 113 -18.13 13.93 14.62
CA GLU A 113 -19.03 13.49 13.55
C GLU A 113 -19.10 11.95 13.50
N SER A 114 -20.05 11.35 14.19
CA SER A 114 -20.25 9.88 14.24
C SER A 114 -20.42 9.22 12.86
N VAL A 115 -20.86 9.99 11.86
CA VAL A 115 -20.99 9.56 10.46
C VAL A 115 -19.63 9.16 9.85
N LEU A 116 -18.53 9.72 10.36
CA LEU A 116 -17.17 9.42 9.91
C LEU A 116 -16.54 8.20 10.58
N SER A 117 -17.25 7.48 11.46
CA SER A 117 -16.74 6.34 12.23
C SER A 117 -16.17 5.18 11.41
N LYS A 118 -16.56 5.05 10.13
CA LYS A 118 -16.00 4.07 9.19
C LYS A 118 -14.63 4.48 8.62
N ARG A 119 -14.25 5.74 8.81
CA ARG A 119 -12.97 6.31 8.37
C ARG A 119 -11.96 6.20 9.51
N LYS A 120 -10.69 6.47 9.20
CA LYS A 120 -9.64 6.56 10.21
C LYS A 120 -9.00 7.94 10.10
N PRO A 121 -8.97 8.73 11.18
CA PRO A 121 -8.27 10.00 11.15
C PRO A 121 -6.76 9.72 11.02
N LYS A 122 -6.07 10.50 10.18
CA LYS A 122 -4.61 10.49 10.18
C LYS A 122 -4.17 11.22 11.45
N SER A 123 -3.56 10.52 12.40
CA SER A 123 -3.04 11.15 13.61
C SER A 123 -1.87 12.06 13.24
N THR A 124 -2.08 13.36 13.27
CA THR A 124 -0.99 14.33 13.33
C THR A 124 -0.65 14.50 14.80
N SER A 125 0.37 13.79 15.28
CA SER A 125 1.02 14.15 16.55
C SER A 125 1.65 15.53 16.33
N ALA A 126 1.11 16.53 17.02
CA ALA A 126 1.72 17.86 17.12
C ALA A 126 2.84 17.84 18.16
#